data_AF-A0A820G6Q4-F1
#
_entry.id   AF-A0A820G6Q4-F1
#
_cell.length_a   1.000
_cell.length_b   1.000
_cell.length_c   1.000
_cell.angle_alpha   90.00
_cell.angle_beta   90.00
_cell.angle_gamma   90.00
#
_symmetry.space_group_name_H-M   'P 1'
#
loop_
_entity.id
_entity.type
_entity.pdbx_description
1 polymer ?
#
loop_
_entity_poly.entity_id
_entity_poly.type
_entity_poly.pdbx_seq_one_letter_code
_entity_poly.pdbx_strand_id
1 'polypeptide(L)'
;MNKEINEQWANRFAKVKAVVVKLDELIARIMIDHNIQKTMEGPLPTSSITTAVNAGQLDNVVNDEVLELVKKEIIRTLDLEEYKIKDTIINDLLENGRQSLSKYEKYILPDIYEASINEIHGNLIKSLKKYFEQQWEVKYGSSNQWFILFLKEYKDGVNYDSVLKRTAEYGNKYLKDCPILSIVLQLLFEGIDDTCMDETNVFNDL
;
A
#
# COMPACT_ATOMS: atom_id res chain seq x y z
N MET A 1 -36.96 11.11 -24.67
CA MET A 1 -35.84 10.57 -23.87
C MET A 1 -34.59 10.66 -24.74
N ASN A 2 -33.53 11.33 -24.26
CA ASN A 2 -32.43 11.80 -25.11
C ASN A 2 -31.47 10.65 -25.45
N LYS A 3 -31.34 10.31 -26.75
CA LYS A 3 -30.58 9.13 -27.23
C LYS A 3 -29.12 9.12 -26.76
N GLU A 4 -28.54 10.31 -26.65
CA GLU A 4 -27.18 10.57 -26.22
C GLU A 4 -26.93 10.22 -24.73
N ILE A 5 -27.94 10.43 -23.87
CA ILE A 5 -27.86 10.07 -22.45
C ILE A 5 -27.84 8.54 -22.30
N ASN A 6 -28.66 7.81 -23.08
CA ASN A 6 -28.69 6.35 -23.03
C ASN A 6 -27.38 5.71 -23.52
N GLU A 7 -26.72 6.30 -24.52
CA GLU A 7 -25.40 5.82 -24.99
C GLU A 7 -24.30 6.06 -23.96
N GLN A 8 -24.28 7.21 -23.27
CA GLN A 8 -23.31 7.48 -22.20
C GLN A 8 -23.49 6.52 -21.02
N TRP A 9 -24.73 6.24 -20.61
CA TRP A 9 -24.99 5.26 -19.55
C TRP A 9 -24.62 3.84 -19.98
N ALA A 10 -24.96 3.42 -21.20
CA ALA A 10 -24.58 2.10 -21.70
C ALA A 10 -23.06 1.91 -21.73
N ASN A 11 -22.30 2.94 -22.10
CA ASN A 11 -20.83 2.88 -22.14
C ASN A 11 -20.23 2.84 -20.72
N ARG A 12 -20.78 3.62 -19.77
CA ARG A 12 -20.38 3.54 -18.35
C ARG A 12 -20.72 2.19 -17.74
N PHE A 13 -21.92 1.65 -17.97
CA PHE A 13 -22.30 0.32 -17.52
C PHE A 13 -21.49 -0.79 -18.16
N ALA A 14 -21.09 -0.66 -19.43
CA ALA A 14 -20.20 -1.62 -20.09
C ALA A 14 -18.79 -1.59 -19.49
N LYS A 15 -18.26 -0.41 -19.15
CA LYS A 15 -17.00 -0.27 -18.40
C LYS A 15 -17.11 -0.88 -17.01
N VAL A 16 -18.17 -0.57 -16.26
CA VAL A 16 -18.41 -1.15 -14.93
C VAL A 16 -18.57 -2.67 -15.04
N LYS A 17 -19.32 -3.20 -16.02
CA LYS A 17 -19.49 -4.64 -16.22
C LYS A 17 -18.19 -5.33 -16.65
N ALA A 18 -17.36 -4.68 -17.45
CA ALA A 18 -16.02 -5.18 -17.79
C ALA A 18 -15.10 -5.16 -16.56
N VAL A 19 -15.19 -4.14 -15.71
CA VAL A 19 -14.49 -4.08 -14.42
C VAL A 19 -15.02 -5.14 -13.45
N VAL A 20 -16.32 -5.40 -13.40
CA VAL A 20 -16.96 -6.43 -12.56
C VAL A 20 -16.60 -7.85 -13.02
N VAL A 21 -16.61 -8.12 -14.33
CA VAL A 21 -16.15 -9.42 -14.87
C VAL A 21 -14.66 -9.61 -14.60
N LYS A 22 -13.85 -8.54 -14.74
CA LYS A 22 -12.45 -8.56 -14.33
C LYS A 22 -12.30 -8.69 -12.81
N LEU A 23 -13.24 -8.19 -12.02
CA LEU A 23 -13.23 -8.28 -10.57
C LEU A 23 -13.56 -9.70 -10.11
N ASP A 24 -14.54 -10.37 -10.70
CA ASP A 24 -14.83 -11.79 -10.42
C ASP A 24 -13.65 -12.67 -10.82
N GLU A 25 -13.02 -12.40 -11.97
CA GLU A 25 -11.82 -13.13 -12.42
C GLU A 25 -10.61 -12.81 -11.53
N LEU A 26 -10.48 -11.57 -11.08
CA LEU A 26 -9.45 -11.12 -10.15
C LEU A 26 -9.64 -11.72 -8.76
N ILE A 27 -10.86 -11.70 -8.23
CA ILE A 27 -11.24 -12.36 -6.97
C ILE A 27 -10.95 -13.85 -7.09
N ALA A 28 -11.33 -14.50 -8.19
CA ALA A 28 -11.02 -15.90 -8.42
C ALA A 28 -9.50 -16.17 -8.43
N ARG A 29 -8.70 -15.31 -9.08
CA ARG A 29 -7.23 -15.41 -9.06
C ARG A 29 -6.64 -15.19 -7.66
N ILE A 30 -7.11 -14.17 -6.95
CA ILE A 30 -6.68 -13.86 -5.56
C ILE A 30 -7.05 -15.00 -4.61
N MET A 31 -8.25 -15.59 -4.75
CA MET A 31 -8.67 -16.75 -3.96
C MET A 31 -7.82 -17.99 -4.27
N ILE A 32 -7.44 -18.21 -5.53
CA ILE A 32 -6.53 -19.29 -5.92
C ILE A 32 -5.16 -19.07 -5.26
N ASP A 33 -4.60 -17.87 -5.34
CA ASP A 33 -3.29 -17.54 -4.77
C ASP A 33 -3.28 -17.65 -3.23
N HIS A 34 -4.34 -17.18 -2.56
CA HIS A 34 -4.51 -17.31 -1.11
C HIS A 34 -4.57 -18.79 -0.67
N ASN A 35 -5.29 -19.62 -1.41
CA ASN A 35 -5.36 -21.05 -1.13
C ASN A 35 -4.01 -21.73 -1.36
N ILE A 36 -3.27 -21.37 -2.40
CA ILE A 36 -1.91 -21.88 -2.66
C ILE A 36 -0.98 -21.54 -1.49
N GLN A 37 -0.98 -20.31 -0.99
CA GLN A 37 -0.15 -19.89 0.15
C GLN A 37 -0.48 -20.67 1.43
N LYS A 38 -1.76 -20.81 1.79
CA LYS A 38 -2.19 -21.66 2.91
C LYS A 38 -1.74 -23.12 2.79
N THR A 39 -1.59 -23.62 1.57
CA THR A 39 -1.13 -24.99 1.34
C THR A 39 0.39 -25.12 1.50
N MET A 40 1.15 -24.04 1.28
CA MET A 40 2.60 -23.99 1.48
C MET A 40 3.02 -23.78 2.94
N GLU A 41 2.14 -23.26 3.80
CA GLU A 41 2.38 -23.09 5.24
C GLU A 41 2.09 -24.36 6.07
N GLY A 42 1.65 -25.45 5.45
CA GLY A 42 1.55 -26.76 6.10
C GLY A 42 2.94 -27.32 6.50
N PRO A 43 3.02 -28.21 7.50
CA PRO A 43 4.29 -28.79 7.94
C PRO A 43 4.98 -29.52 6.77
N LEU A 44 6.14 -29.01 6.35
CA LEU A 44 6.95 -29.58 5.29
C LEU A 44 7.30 -31.05 5.58
N PRO A 45 7.09 -31.98 4.63
CA PRO A 45 7.69 -33.29 4.71
C PRO A 45 9.21 -33.14 4.55
N THR A 46 9.95 -33.58 5.56
CA THR A 46 11.42 -33.61 5.55
C THR A 46 11.93 -34.58 4.49
N SER A 47 12.40 -34.06 3.35
CA SER A 47 13.33 -34.78 2.48
C SER A 47 14.35 -33.82 1.87
N SER A 48 15.61 -34.22 1.99
CA SER A 48 16.83 -33.46 1.78
C SER A 48 17.25 -33.24 0.31
N ILE A 49 18.15 -32.26 0.13
CA ILE A 49 19.27 -32.14 -0.85
C ILE A 49 19.17 -31.02 -1.92
N THR A 50 19.87 -29.93 -1.59
CA THR A 50 21.00 -29.23 -2.28
C THR A 50 20.91 -28.72 -3.73
N THR A 51 20.93 -27.38 -3.82
CA THR A 51 21.94 -26.48 -4.45
C THR A 51 21.33 -25.52 -5.48
N ALA A 52 21.06 -24.29 -5.05
CA ALA A 52 20.82 -23.15 -5.94
C ALA A 52 21.45 -21.91 -5.29
N VAL A 53 22.33 -21.24 -6.02
CA VAL A 53 23.02 -20.03 -5.55
C VAL A 53 22.87 -18.93 -6.61
N ASN A 54 22.40 -17.78 -6.12
CA ASN A 54 22.62 -16.41 -6.59
C ASN A 54 21.77 -15.83 -7.73
N ALA A 55 20.50 -15.58 -7.43
CA ALA A 55 19.76 -14.42 -7.96
C ALA A 55 19.20 -13.52 -6.85
N GLY A 56 18.77 -14.07 -5.71
CA GLY A 56 18.11 -13.31 -4.63
C GLY A 56 19.01 -12.41 -3.75
N GLN A 57 20.33 -12.39 -3.97
CA GLN A 57 21.26 -11.63 -3.12
C GLN A 57 21.42 -10.17 -3.56
N LEU A 58 21.10 -9.84 -4.81
CA LEU A 58 21.23 -8.48 -5.35
C LEU A 58 20.00 -7.62 -5.07
N ASP A 59 18.80 -8.20 -5.15
CA ASP A 59 17.53 -7.49 -4.94
C ASP A 59 17.35 -7.04 -3.48
N ASN A 60 17.89 -7.79 -2.52
CA ASN A 60 17.84 -7.43 -1.10
C ASN A 60 18.74 -6.22 -0.76
N VAL A 61 19.90 -6.10 -1.39
CA VAL A 61 20.87 -5.02 -1.11
C VAL A 61 20.34 -3.65 -1.57
N VAL A 62 19.67 -3.61 -2.73
CA VAL A 62 19.10 -2.36 -3.27
C VAL A 62 17.92 -1.88 -2.42
N ASN A 63 17.11 -2.79 -1.88
CA ASN A 63 15.97 -2.44 -1.05
C ASN A 63 16.40 -1.84 0.31
N ASP A 64 17.45 -2.39 0.92
CA ASP A 64 17.97 -1.89 2.20
C ASP A 64 18.51 -0.46 2.08
N GLU A 65 19.23 -0.14 1.00
CA GLU A 65 19.76 1.22 0.79
C GLU A 65 18.64 2.27 0.69
N VAL A 66 17.59 1.94 -0.06
CA VAL A 66 16.46 2.82 -0.27
C VAL A 66 15.65 3.02 1.01
N LEU A 67 15.43 1.95 1.78
CA LEU A 67 14.80 2.03 3.09
C LEU A 67 15.56 2.96 4.03
N GLU A 68 16.89 2.82 4.09
CA GLU A 68 17.73 3.67 4.93
C GLU A 68 17.72 5.14 4.50
N LEU A 69 17.60 5.43 3.19
CA LEU A 69 17.40 6.81 2.72
C LEU A 69 16.07 7.39 3.20
N VAL A 70 14.97 6.63 3.12
CA VAL A 70 13.66 7.10 3.61
C VAL A 70 13.68 7.32 5.12
N LYS A 71 14.29 6.41 5.90
CA LYS A 71 14.44 6.60 7.36
C LYS A 71 15.20 7.89 7.68
N LYS A 72 16.29 8.18 6.97
CA LYS A 72 17.06 9.42 7.13
C LYS A 72 16.23 10.66 6.80
N GLU A 73 15.45 10.62 5.72
CA GLU A 73 14.54 11.70 5.36
C GLU A 73 13.49 11.96 6.47
N ILE A 74 12.92 10.90 7.05
CA ILE A 74 11.95 11.00 8.15
C ILE A 74 12.62 11.58 9.42
N ILE A 75 13.79 11.07 9.80
CA ILE A 75 14.56 11.57 10.95
C ILE A 75 14.78 13.08 10.82
N ARG A 76 15.29 13.52 9.66
CA ARG A 76 15.54 14.94 9.40
C ARG A 76 14.26 15.78 9.39
N THR A 77 13.17 15.22 8.87
CA THR A 77 11.88 15.92 8.79
C THR A 77 11.28 16.15 10.17
N LEU A 78 11.49 15.20 11.09
CA LEU A 78 10.94 15.22 12.44
C LEU A 78 11.94 15.68 13.52
N ASP A 79 13.16 16.05 13.12
CA ASP A 79 14.27 16.44 14.01
C ASP A 79 14.52 15.43 15.14
N LEU A 80 14.68 14.15 14.76
CA LEU A 80 14.75 13.02 15.70
C LEU A 80 16.18 12.56 16.02
N GLU A 81 17.21 13.24 15.52
CA GLU A 81 18.61 12.79 15.53
C GLU A 81 19.09 12.38 16.93
N GLU A 82 18.74 13.17 17.94
CA GLU A 82 19.17 13.02 19.34
C GLU A 82 18.20 12.20 20.20
N TYR A 83 17.04 11.83 19.67
CA TYR A 83 15.98 11.17 20.44
C TYR A 83 16.21 9.66 20.53
N LYS A 84 16.26 9.15 21.77
CA LYS A 84 16.42 7.71 22.04
C LYS A 84 15.30 6.84 21.48
N ILE A 85 14.12 7.42 21.25
CA ILE A 85 12.93 6.70 20.77
C ILE A 85 12.74 6.80 19.25
N LYS A 86 13.69 7.39 18.51
CA LYS A 86 13.55 7.65 17.07
C LYS A 86 13.21 6.39 16.28
N ASP A 87 13.84 5.26 16.57
CA ASP A 87 13.61 4.00 15.86
C ASP A 87 12.19 3.48 16.11
N THR A 88 11.65 3.69 17.33
CA THR A 88 10.27 3.35 17.65
C THR A 88 9.29 4.22 16.86
N ILE A 89 9.52 5.54 16.79
CA ILE A 89 8.68 6.46 16.00
C ILE A 89 8.70 6.07 14.53
N ILE A 90 9.88 5.81 13.98
CA ILE A 90 10.05 5.44 12.56
C ILE A 90 9.33 4.13 12.26
N ASN A 91 9.54 3.09 13.06
CA ASN A 91 8.89 1.81 12.80
C ASN A 91 7.36 1.92 12.85
N ASP A 92 6.83 2.70 13.80
CA ASP A 92 5.39 2.92 13.92
C ASP A 92 4.84 3.73 12.72
N LEU A 93 5.59 4.72 12.23
CA LEU A 93 5.27 5.46 11.00
C LEU A 93 5.24 4.55 9.75
N LEU A 94 6.20 3.65 9.62
CA LEU A 94 6.29 2.73 8.48
C LEU A 94 5.19 1.65 8.52
N GLU A 95 4.68 1.31 9.70
CA GLU A 95 3.61 0.31 9.85
C GLU A 95 2.20 0.95 9.78
N ASN A 96 2.02 2.07 10.48
CA ASN A 96 0.72 2.66 10.79
C ASN A 96 0.53 4.05 10.16
N GLY A 97 1.47 4.49 9.32
CA GLY A 97 1.40 5.76 8.61
C GLY A 97 1.53 6.96 9.53
N ARG A 98 1.29 8.15 8.96
CA ARG A 98 1.43 9.45 9.63
C ARG A 98 0.59 9.55 10.91
N GLN A 99 -0.60 8.98 10.94
CA GLN A 99 -1.50 9.06 12.10
C GLN A 99 -0.91 8.47 13.39
N SER A 100 0.08 7.58 13.27
CA SER A 100 0.83 7.05 14.42
C SER A 100 1.59 8.13 15.21
N LEU A 101 1.91 9.28 14.59
CA LEU A 101 2.61 10.39 15.24
C LEU A 101 1.86 10.96 16.44
N SER A 102 0.53 10.85 16.47
CA SER A 102 -0.29 11.26 17.62
C SER A 102 0.15 10.62 18.94
N LYS A 103 0.75 9.41 18.90
CA LYS A 103 1.30 8.73 20.08
C LYS A 103 2.58 9.40 20.61
N TYR A 104 3.24 10.20 19.78
CA TYR A 104 4.58 10.73 20.03
C TYR A 104 4.65 12.26 20.09
N GLU A 105 3.51 12.96 20.12
CA GLU A 105 3.41 14.43 20.17
C GLU A 105 4.38 15.05 21.20
N LYS A 106 4.44 14.51 22.42
CA LYS A 106 5.30 15.01 23.50
C LYS A 106 6.81 14.82 23.28
N TYR A 107 7.20 14.08 22.24
CA TYR A 107 8.59 13.78 21.93
C TYR A 107 9.08 14.49 20.67
N ILE A 108 8.22 15.28 20.02
CA ILE A 108 8.54 16.04 18.82
C ILE A 108 8.35 17.51 19.17
N LEU A 109 9.20 18.38 18.62
CA LEU A 109 9.02 19.82 18.82
C LEU A 109 7.62 20.23 18.33
N PRO A 110 6.85 21.01 19.11
CA PRO A 110 5.46 21.31 18.78
C PRO A 110 5.27 21.85 17.35
N ASP A 111 6.11 22.81 16.93
CA ASP A 111 6.03 23.39 15.59
C ASP A 111 6.28 22.35 14.47
N ILE A 112 7.20 21.40 14.71
CA ILE A 112 7.51 20.32 13.77
C ILE A 112 6.36 19.30 13.72
N TYR A 113 5.80 18.98 14.89
CA TYR A 113 4.65 18.08 14.99
C TYR A 113 3.43 18.66 14.28
N GLU A 114 3.09 19.92 14.56
CA GLU A 114 1.96 20.62 13.93
C GLU A 114 2.14 20.72 12.41
N ALA A 115 3.33 21.06 11.93
CA ALA A 115 3.63 21.07 10.50
C ALA A 115 3.46 19.66 9.89
N SER A 116 4.01 18.65 10.55
CA SER A 116 4.00 17.27 10.05
C SER A 116 2.58 16.70 9.96
N ILE A 117 1.72 16.95 10.95
CA ILE A 117 0.36 16.38 11.00
C ILE A 117 -0.65 17.15 10.14
N ASN A 118 -0.49 18.47 9.98
CA ASN A 118 -1.46 19.30 9.25
C ASN A 118 -1.11 19.49 7.77
N GLU A 119 0.17 19.37 7.38
CA GLU A 119 0.59 19.61 6.00
C GLU A 119 0.31 18.39 5.11
N ILE A 120 -0.80 18.45 4.37
CA ILE A 120 -1.26 17.38 3.46
C ILE A 120 -0.22 17.02 2.38
N HIS A 121 0.63 17.97 2.00
CA HIS A 121 1.69 17.80 1.00
C HIS A 121 3.10 17.92 1.61
N GLY A 122 3.20 17.75 2.93
CA GLY A 122 4.46 17.89 3.65
C GLY A 122 5.49 16.83 3.28
N ASN A 123 6.75 17.11 3.62
CA ASN A 123 7.88 16.22 3.34
C ASN A 123 7.68 14.81 3.93
N LEU A 124 7.04 14.71 5.11
CA LEU A 124 6.75 13.44 5.74
C LEU A 124 5.85 12.54 4.87
N ILE A 125 4.72 13.08 4.39
CA ILE A 125 3.82 12.33 3.50
C ILE A 125 4.54 11.91 2.23
N LYS A 126 5.37 12.78 1.67
CA LYS A 126 6.17 12.45 0.48
C LYS A 126 7.12 11.27 0.73
N SER A 127 7.85 11.26 1.85
CA SER A 127 8.75 10.16 2.20
C SER A 127 8.00 8.87 2.51
N LEU A 128 6.85 8.94 3.20
CA LEU A 128 6.00 7.77 3.45
C LEU A 128 5.40 7.18 2.16
N LYS A 129 4.92 8.01 1.24
CA LYS A 129 4.43 7.55 -0.08
C LYS A 129 5.51 6.79 -0.84
N LYS A 130 6.73 7.34 -0.87
CA LYS A 130 7.90 6.69 -1.50
C LYS A 130 8.19 5.32 -0.87
N TYR A 131 8.15 5.24 0.46
CA TYR A 131 8.32 3.96 1.16
C TYR A 131 7.22 2.95 0.79
N PHE A 132 5.95 3.31 0.89
CA PHE A 132 4.85 2.37 0.63
C PHE A 132 4.81 1.90 -0.83
N GLU A 133 5.05 2.80 -1.79
CA GLU A 133 5.17 2.44 -3.19
C GLU A 133 6.23 1.36 -3.41
N GLN A 134 7.42 1.54 -2.82
CA GLN A 134 8.52 0.59 -2.94
C GLN A 134 8.22 -0.72 -2.21
N GLN A 135 7.57 -0.66 -1.05
CA GLN A 135 7.15 -1.87 -0.34
C GLN A 135 6.17 -2.69 -1.15
N TRP A 136 5.27 -2.06 -1.90
CA TRP A 136 4.38 -2.80 -2.81
C TRP A 136 5.16 -3.51 -3.91
N GLU A 137 6.13 -2.83 -4.52
CA GLU A 137 6.95 -3.43 -5.56
C GLU A 137 7.79 -4.61 -5.05
N VAL A 138 8.43 -4.45 -3.89
CA VAL A 138 9.32 -5.50 -3.36
C VAL A 138 8.54 -6.67 -2.76
N LYS A 139 7.52 -6.39 -1.94
CA LYS A 139 6.76 -7.44 -1.24
C LYS A 139 5.96 -8.31 -2.20
N TYR A 140 5.43 -7.71 -3.27
CA TYR A 140 4.53 -8.40 -4.19
C TYR A 140 5.18 -8.72 -5.54
N GLY A 141 6.31 -8.10 -5.91
CA GLY A 141 6.90 -8.29 -7.24
C GLY A 141 7.39 -9.70 -7.54
N SER A 142 7.88 -10.43 -6.53
CA SER A 142 8.38 -11.80 -6.73
C SER A 142 7.26 -12.83 -6.93
N SER A 143 6.10 -12.61 -6.32
CA SER A 143 4.99 -13.58 -6.27
C SER A 143 3.78 -13.17 -7.11
N ASN A 144 3.62 -11.88 -7.41
CA ASN A 144 2.44 -11.30 -8.02
C ASN A 144 2.82 -10.32 -9.14
N GLN A 145 3.52 -10.81 -10.17
CA GLN A 145 3.98 -9.96 -11.27
C GLN A 145 2.83 -9.23 -12.00
N TRP A 146 1.63 -9.83 -12.03
CA TRP A 146 0.43 -9.19 -12.58
C TRP A 146 0.07 -7.92 -11.81
N PHE A 147 0.26 -7.91 -10.49
CA PHE A 147 -0.04 -6.76 -9.64
C PHE A 147 0.93 -5.61 -9.92
N ILE A 148 2.21 -5.90 -10.15
CA ILE A 148 3.19 -4.87 -10.54
C ILE A 148 2.87 -4.27 -11.90
N LEU A 149 2.45 -5.09 -12.88
CA LEU A 149 1.98 -4.59 -14.17
C LEU A 149 0.72 -3.73 -14.01
N PHE A 150 -0.20 -4.15 -13.14
CA PHE A 150 -1.39 -3.38 -12.78
C PHE A 150 -1.01 -2.02 -12.17
N LEU A 151 -0.13 -1.97 -11.17
CA LEU A 151 0.31 -0.69 -10.58
C LEU A 151 0.94 0.24 -11.63
N LYS A 152 1.75 -0.30 -12.56
CA LYS A 152 2.35 0.49 -13.65
C LYS A 152 1.31 1.10 -14.58
N GLU A 153 0.23 0.39 -14.89
CA GLU A 153 -0.87 0.91 -15.73
C GLU A 153 -1.58 2.09 -15.06
N TYR A 154 -1.66 2.10 -13.73
CA TYR A 154 -2.37 3.14 -12.97
C TYR A 154 -1.46 4.25 -12.44
N LYS A 155 -0.14 4.15 -12.60
CA LYS A 155 0.86 5.03 -11.97
C LYS A 155 0.66 6.52 -12.28
N ASP A 156 0.24 6.84 -13.50
CA ASP A 156 -0.01 8.22 -13.94
C ASP A 156 -1.45 8.69 -13.65
N GLY A 157 -2.27 7.85 -13.02
CA GLY A 157 -3.66 8.14 -12.68
C GLY A 157 -3.84 8.89 -11.37
N VAL A 158 -4.85 9.76 -11.31
CA VAL A 158 -5.23 10.53 -10.10
C VAL A 158 -5.55 9.61 -8.90
N ASN A 159 -6.12 8.44 -9.18
CA ASN A 159 -6.46 7.46 -8.15
C ASN A 159 -5.20 6.87 -7.49
N TYR A 160 -4.11 6.68 -8.24
CA TYR A 160 -2.89 6.08 -7.70
C TYR A 160 -2.24 6.94 -6.62
N ASP A 161 -2.11 8.24 -6.89
CA ASP A 161 -1.60 9.19 -5.91
C ASP A 161 -2.46 9.22 -4.64
N SER A 162 -3.78 9.13 -4.82
CA SER A 162 -4.76 9.14 -3.73
C SER A 162 -4.66 7.90 -2.84
N VAL A 163 -4.52 6.71 -3.44
CA VAL A 163 -4.32 5.46 -2.68
C VAL A 163 -2.97 5.45 -1.95
N LEU A 164 -1.91 5.92 -2.60
CA LEU A 164 -0.61 6.06 -1.94
C LEU A 164 -0.66 7.05 -0.78
N LYS A 165 -1.33 8.18 -0.97
CA LYS A 165 -1.52 9.19 0.07
C LYS A 165 -2.28 8.63 1.26
N ARG A 166 -3.37 7.89 1.02
CA ARG A 166 -4.13 7.22 2.09
C ARG A 166 -3.28 6.19 2.83
N THR A 167 -2.51 5.39 2.10
CA THR A 167 -1.57 4.43 2.70
C THR A 167 -0.51 5.14 3.53
N ALA A 168 0.02 6.28 3.06
CA ALA A 168 0.95 7.10 3.84
C ALA A 168 0.30 7.68 5.10
N GLU A 169 -0.99 8.02 5.06
CA GLU A 169 -1.73 8.59 6.18
C GLU A 169 -2.00 7.55 7.28
N TYR A 170 -2.51 6.37 6.89
CA TYR A 170 -3.06 5.37 7.80
C TYR A 170 -2.27 4.06 7.84
N GLY A 171 -1.16 3.98 7.10
CA GLY A 171 -0.33 2.79 6.98
C GLY A 171 -1.11 1.60 6.43
N ASN A 172 -0.85 0.43 7.01
CA ASN A 172 -1.51 -0.81 6.62
C ASN A 172 -2.90 -1.00 7.26
N LYS A 173 -3.49 0.03 7.90
CA LYS A 173 -4.80 -0.07 8.58
C LYS A 173 -5.87 -0.71 7.68
N TYR A 174 -5.93 -0.30 6.42
CA TYR A 174 -6.91 -0.78 5.44
C TYR A 174 -6.40 -1.89 4.52
N LEU A 175 -5.24 -2.50 4.85
CA LEU A 175 -4.54 -3.45 3.99
C LEU A 175 -4.23 -4.79 4.68
N LYS A 176 -4.72 -5.04 5.90
CA LYS A 176 -4.18 -6.11 6.78
C LYS A 176 -4.37 -7.53 6.22
N ASP A 177 -5.57 -7.89 5.82
CA ASP A 177 -5.89 -9.28 5.47
C ASP A 177 -5.69 -9.57 3.97
N CYS A 178 -6.04 -8.61 3.12
CA CYS A 178 -5.91 -8.72 1.67
C CYS A 178 -5.30 -7.45 1.05
N PRO A 179 -3.99 -7.16 1.25
CA PRO A 179 -3.38 -5.91 0.82
C PRO A 179 -3.52 -5.64 -0.69
N ILE A 180 -3.23 -6.65 -1.53
CA ILE A 180 -3.31 -6.54 -2.98
C ILE A 180 -4.74 -6.22 -3.42
N LEU A 181 -5.72 -6.99 -2.94
CA LEU A 181 -7.13 -6.77 -3.26
C LEU A 181 -7.58 -5.36 -2.84
N SER A 182 -7.17 -4.93 -1.64
CA SER A 182 -7.52 -3.63 -1.09
C SER A 182 -6.97 -2.49 -1.94
N ILE A 183 -5.73 -2.58 -2.42
CA ILE A 183 -5.13 -1.59 -3.31
C ILE A 183 -5.84 -1.59 -4.66
N VAL A 184 -6.08 -2.76 -5.25
CA VAL A 184 -6.73 -2.88 -6.57
C VAL A 184 -8.15 -2.30 -6.53
N LEU A 185 -8.94 -2.64 -5.52
CA LEU A 185 -10.29 -2.10 -5.36
C LEU A 185 -10.28 -0.57 -5.27
N GLN A 186 -9.40 0.00 -4.46
CA GLN A 186 -9.28 1.45 -4.34
C GLN A 186 -8.85 2.13 -5.65
N LEU A 187 -8.05 1.46 -6.49
CA LEU A 187 -7.62 1.99 -7.79
C LEU A 187 -8.73 1.92 -8.85
N LEU A 188 -9.57 0.87 -8.81
CA LEU A 188 -10.63 0.62 -9.78
C LEU A 188 -11.90 1.46 -9.54
N PHE A 189 -12.20 1.80 -8.29
CA PHE A 189 -13.45 2.48 -7.94
C PHE A 189 -13.22 3.94 -7.56
N GLU A 190 -13.62 4.84 -8.46
CA GLU A 190 -13.75 6.27 -8.16
C GLU A 190 -14.78 6.45 -7.02
N GLY A 191 -14.36 7.06 -5.90
CA GLY A 191 -15.24 7.32 -4.75
C GLY A 191 -15.05 6.40 -3.55
N ILE A 192 -14.08 5.47 -3.56
CA ILE A 192 -13.57 4.92 -2.30
C ILE A 192 -12.68 5.99 -1.66
N ASP A 193 -13.32 6.94 -0.96
CA ASP A 193 -12.68 7.98 -0.16
C ASP A 193 -12.52 7.54 1.31
N ASP A 194 -11.94 8.42 2.14
CA ASP A 194 -11.70 8.10 3.55
C ASP A 194 -13.01 7.87 4.31
N THR A 195 -14.08 8.59 3.94
CA THR A 195 -15.43 8.43 4.51
C THR A 195 -16.00 7.04 4.19
N CYS A 196 -15.88 6.58 2.94
CA CYS A 196 -16.30 5.25 2.53
C CYS A 196 -15.57 4.15 3.32
N MET A 197 -14.27 4.33 3.59
CA MET A 197 -13.43 3.37 4.31
C MET A 197 -13.70 3.34 5.82
N ASP A 198 -14.09 4.47 6.42
CA ASP A 198 -14.39 4.57 7.86
C ASP A 198 -15.85 4.19 8.19
N GLU A 199 -16.82 4.52 7.33
CA GLU A 199 -18.26 4.23 7.56
C GLU A 199 -18.64 2.79 7.23
N THR A 200 -18.10 2.30 6.12
CA THR A 200 -18.25 0.93 5.67
C THR A 200 -16.87 0.32 5.76
N ASN A 201 -16.64 -0.52 6.75
CA ASN A 201 -15.41 -1.31 6.80
C ASN A 201 -15.53 -2.38 5.70
N VAL A 202 -15.52 -1.98 4.41
CA VAL A 202 -15.86 -2.79 3.23
C VAL A 202 -15.01 -4.07 3.16
N PHE A 203 -13.87 -4.05 3.85
CA PHE A 203 -12.91 -5.16 3.93
C PHE A 203 -13.10 -6.09 5.13
N ASN A 204 -13.90 -5.72 6.15
CA ASN A 204 -14.18 -6.63 7.27
C ASN A 204 -15.07 -7.81 6.87
N ASP A 205 -15.83 -7.66 5.79
CA ASP A 205 -16.76 -8.68 5.28
C ASP A 205 -16.14 -9.55 4.16
N LEU A 206 -14.85 -9.31 3.81
CA LEU A 206 -14.08 -10.05 2.79
C LEU A 206 -13.11 -11.05 3.44
#